data_AF-R0KUN1-F1
#
_entry.id   AF-R0KUN1-F1
#
_cell.length_a   1.000
_cell.length_b   1.000
_cell.length_c   1.000
_cell.angle_alpha   90.00
_cell.angle_beta   90.00
_cell.angle_gamma   90.00
#
_symmetry.space_group_name_H-M   'P 1'
#
loop_
_entity.id
_entity.type
_entity.pdbx_description
1 polymer ?
#
loop_
_entity_poly.entity_id
_entity_poly.type
_entity_poly.pdbx_seq_one_letter_code
_entity_poly.pdbx_strand_id
1 'polypeptide(L)'
;MEPNQFDIGNKKYLTYQEYVSYALSNYRTPLSKNETGNRIPYNKVNFKSNFYDYKSIFDFLSRNGDFIEFNSLKRSLKKLDLNVSDQEIRQLIEFYSNNGKISYNTFKKSFDKKELD
;
A
#
# COMPACT_ATOMS: atom_id res chain seq x y z
N MET A 1 14.76 -0.92 9.20
CA MET A 1 16.21 -0.69 8.98
C MET A 1 16.52 0.77 9.23
N GLU A 2 17.77 1.10 9.56
CA GLU A 2 18.22 2.47 9.79
C GLU A 2 18.85 3.08 8.53
N PRO A 3 18.70 4.40 8.28
CA PRO A 3 19.25 5.04 7.08
C PRO A 3 20.75 4.80 6.90
N ASN A 4 21.54 4.89 7.98
CA ASN A 4 23.00 4.76 7.94
C ASN A 4 23.50 3.40 7.41
N GLN A 5 22.68 2.34 7.44
CA GLN A 5 23.03 1.04 6.87
C GLN A 5 23.13 1.06 5.34
N PHE A 6 22.60 2.10 4.70
CA PHE A 6 22.60 2.30 3.25
C PHE A 6 23.60 3.38 2.81
N ASP A 7 24.35 4.01 3.73
CA ASP A 7 25.38 5.01 3.39
C ASP A 7 26.70 4.34 2.98
N ILE A 8 26.81 4.02 1.70
CA ILE A 8 28.01 3.38 1.15
C ILE A 8 29.16 4.39 1.18
N GLY A 9 30.22 4.08 1.92
CA GLY A 9 31.37 4.97 2.07
C GLY A 9 31.24 5.99 3.20
N ASN A 10 30.26 5.86 4.10
CA ASN A 10 30.20 6.60 5.37
C ASN A 10 30.21 8.13 5.20
N LYS A 11 29.49 8.63 4.20
CA LYS A 11 29.40 10.03 3.81
C LYS A 11 28.58 10.89 4.79
N LYS A 12 27.85 10.24 5.72
CA LYS A 12 26.91 10.84 6.68
C LYS A 12 25.64 11.42 6.04
N TYR A 13 25.29 10.92 4.86
CA TYR A 13 24.04 11.22 4.14
C TYR A 13 23.75 10.12 3.13
N LEU A 14 22.50 10.00 2.69
CA LEU A 14 22.13 9.13 1.59
C LEU A 14 22.15 9.89 0.27
N THR A 15 22.73 9.29 -0.76
CA THR A 15 22.44 9.65 -2.15
C THR A 15 21.00 9.26 -2.49
N TYR A 16 20.47 9.77 -3.61
CA TYR A 16 19.11 9.41 -4.00
C TYR A 16 18.93 7.90 -4.21
N GLN A 17 19.93 7.21 -4.78
CA GLN A 17 19.86 5.76 -4.98
C GLN A 17 19.84 5.00 -3.66
N GLU A 18 20.69 5.37 -2.71
CA GLU A 18 20.74 4.76 -1.36
C GLU A 18 19.45 5.02 -0.58
N TYR A 19 18.89 6.22 -0.71
CA TYR A 19 17.58 6.55 -0.15
C TYR A 19 16.45 5.71 -0.76
N VAL A 20 16.46 5.47 -2.08
CA VAL A 20 15.48 4.59 -2.73
C VAL A 20 15.61 3.16 -2.21
N SER A 21 16.84 2.63 -2.12
CA SER A 21 17.08 1.30 -1.53
C SER A 21 16.58 1.24 -0.08
N TYR A 22 16.89 2.25 0.72
CA TYR A 22 16.40 2.38 2.10
C TYR A 22 14.87 2.40 2.18
N ALA A 23 14.20 3.20 1.34
CA ALA A 23 12.74 3.31 1.32
C ALA A 23 12.08 1.96 0.99
N LEU A 24 12.54 1.29 -0.06
CA LEU A 24 11.99 0.00 -0.51
C LEU A 24 12.22 -1.11 0.52
N SER A 25 13.39 -1.13 1.15
CA SER A 25 13.72 -2.05 2.24
C SER A 25 12.83 -1.89 3.48
N ASN A 26 12.16 -0.74 3.64
CA ASN A 26 11.18 -0.48 4.70
C ASN A 26 9.73 -0.43 4.16
N TYR A 27 9.48 -0.91 2.94
CA TYR A 27 8.17 -0.89 2.30
C TYR A 27 7.53 0.51 2.23
N ARG A 28 8.35 1.57 2.15
CA ARG A 28 7.91 2.96 2.03
C ARG A 28 8.07 3.43 0.59
N THR A 29 7.18 4.32 0.16
CA THR A 29 7.28 4.97 -1.15
C THR A 29 8.25 6.16 -1.05
N PRO A 30 9.35 6.18 -1.83
CA PRO A 30 10.27 7.30 -1.83
C PRO A 30 9.64 8.55 -2.45
N LEU A 31 10.03 9.72 -1.92
CA LEU A 31 9.91 11.01 -2.59
C LEU A 31 10.80 11.00 -3.86
N SER A 32 10.47 11.84 -4.83
CA SER A 32 11.26 11.97 -6.05
C SER A 32 12.59 12.68 -5.79
N LYS A 33 13.57 12.49 -6.68
CA LYS A 33 14.88 13.16 -6.61
C LYS A 33 14.75 14.69 -6.61
N ASN A 34 13.72 15.24 -7.24
CA ASN A 34 13.46 16.68 -7.25
C ASN A 34 12.97 17.19 -5.89
N GLU A 35 12.24 16.38 -5.13
CA GLU A 35 11.75 16.71 -3.79
C GLU A 35 12.85 16.59 -2.72
N THR A 36 13.79 15.64 -2.89
CA THR A 36 14.81 15.35 -1.87
C THR A 36 16.20 15.90 -2.17
N GLY A 37 16.49 16.15 -3.46
CA GLY A 37 17.86 16.32 -3.94
C GLY A 37 18.67 15.01 -3.92
N ASN A 38 19.99 15.12 -4.08
CA ASN A 38 20.91 13.96 -4.11
C ASN A 38 21.76 13.81 -2.83
N ARG A 39 21.56 14.66 -1.82
CA ARG A 39 22.27 14.61 -0.55
C ARG A 39 21.24 14.72 0.57
N ILE A 40 20.85 13.58 1.14
CA ILE A 40 19.73 13.47 2.08
C ILE A 40 20.30 13.15 3.47
N PRO A 41 20.38 14.12 4.39
CA PRO A 41 20.76 13.86 5.77
C PRO A 41 19.78 12.88 6.43
N TYR A 42 20.27 12.01 7.33
CA TYR A 42 19.43 10.98 7.95
C TYR A 42 18.19 11.53 8.66
N ASN A 43 18.34 12.66 9.36
CA ASN A 43 17.25 13.35 10.07
C ASN A 43 16.28 14.10 9.15
N LYS A 44 16.53 14.13 7.85
CA LYS A 44 15.66 14.73 6.83
C LYS A 44 15.03 13.67 5.93
N VAL A 45 15.29 12.38 6.18
CA VAL A 45 14.63 11.31 5.47
C VAL A 45 13.13 11.37 5.74
N ASN A 46 12.37 11.46 4.68
CA ASN A 46 10.92 11.46 4.70
C ASN A 46 10.42 10.62 3.52
N PHE A 47 9.15 10.23 3.53
CA PHE A 47 8.56 9.39 2.49
C PHE A 47 7.33 10.08 1.91
N LYS A 48 6.90 9.64 0.73
CA LYS A 48 5.56 10.03 0.28
C LYS A 48 4.56 9.53 1.31
N SER A 49 3.69 10.44 1.76
CA SER A 49 2.46 9.99 2.39
C SER A 49 1.70 9.21 1.33
N ASN A 50 1.55 7.90 1.55
CA ASN A 50 0.70 7.08 0.73
C ASN A 50 -0.75 7.45 1.05
N PHE A 51 -1.24 8.55 0.47
CA PHE A 51 -2.67 8.76 0.33
C PHE A 51 -3.16 7.78 -0.74
N TYR A 52 -3.33 6.53 -0.34
CA TYR A 52 -4.21 5.67 -1.11
C TYR A 52 -5.59 6.31 -1.02
N ASP A 53 -6.17 6.63 -2.16
CA ASP A 53 -7.58 6.98 -2.24
C ASP A 53 -8.40 5.72 -1.99
N TYR A 54 -8.44 5.30 -0.73
CA TYR A 54 -9.16 4.12 -0.28
C TYR A 54 -10.62 4.20 -0.68
N LYS A 55 -11.18 5.41 -0.78
CA LYS A 55 -12.55 5.60 -1.21
C LYS A 55 -12.70 5.24 -2.68
N SER A 56 -11.86 5.76 -3.57
CA SER A 56 -11.87 5.37 -4.98
C SER A 56 -11.61 3.88 -5.20
N ILE A 57 -10.69 3.27 -4.44
CA ILE A 57 -10.43 1.83 -4.53
C ILE A 57 -11.66 1.04 -4.05
N PHE A 58 -12.24 1.44 -2.92
CA PHE A 58 -13.45 0.82 -2.39
C PHE A 58 -14.59 0.92 -3.39
N ASP A 59 -14.85 2.10 -3.95
CA ASP A 59 -15.91 2.35 -4.92
C ASP A 59 -15.68 1.52 -6.20
N PHE A 60 -14.44 1.35 -6.64
CA PHE A 60 -14.12 0.43 -7.73
C PHE A 60 -14.47 -1.04 -7.39
N LEU A 61 -14.10 -1.52 -6.20
CA LEU A 61 -14.33 -2.91 -5.78
C LEU A 61 -15.79 -3.20 -5.41
N SER A 62 -16.51 -2.22 -4.88
CA SER A 62 -17.95 -2.29 -4.59
C SER A 62 -18.79 -2.02 -5.83
N ARG A 63 -18.17 -1.57 -6.94
CA ARG A 63 -18.83 -1.09 -8.15
C ARG A 63 -19.80 0.06 -7.85
N ASN A 64 -19.36 1.01 -7.03
CA ASN A 64 -20.10 2.15 -6.51
C ASN A 64 -21.27 1.76 -5.60
N GLY A 65 -21.21 0.57 -4.99
CA GLY A 65 -22.14 0.14 -3.95
C GLY A 65 -21.63 0.45 -2.54
N ASP A 66 -22.50 0.24 -1.55
CA ASP A 66 -22.18 0.50 -0.13
C ASP A 66 -21.26 -0.56 0.49
N PHE A 67 -21.14 -1.73 -0.15
CA PHE A 67 -20.37 -2.88 0.33
C PHE A 67 -19.58 -3.53 -0.81
N ILE A 68 -18.42 -4.11 -0.48
CA ILE A 68 -17.77 -5.09 -1.36
C ILE A 68 -18.39 -6.45 -1.07
N GLU A 69 -18.99 -7.04 -2.10
CA GLU A 69 -19.68 -8.33 -2.06
C GLU A 69 -19.08 -9.25 -3.14
N PHE A 70 -19.43 -10.54 -3.10
CA PHE A 70 -18.86 -11.55 -4.02
C PHE A 70 -18.93 -11.13 -5.48
N ASN A 71 -20.11 -10.68 -5.92
CA ASN A 71 -20.32 -10.29 -7.31
C ASN A 71 -19.60 -8.99 -7.68
N SER A 72 -19.50 -8.03 -6.76
CA SER A 72 -18.81 -6.77 -7.03
C SER A 72 -17.31 -7.01 -7.15
N LEU A 73 -16.74 -7.75 -6.19
CA LEU A 73 -15.32 -8.10 -6.15
C LEU A 73 -14.93 -8.94 -7.37
N LYS A 74 -15.67 -10.01 -7.68
CA LYS A 74 -15.43 -10.87 -8.85
C LYS A 74 -15.36 -10.07 -10.15
N ARG A 75 -16.33 -9.18 -10.37
CA ARG A 75 -16.39 -8.37 -11.60
C ARG A 75 -15.26 -7.34 -11.66
N SER A 76 -14.89 -6.75 -10.52
CA SER A 76 -13.82 -5.77 -10.45
C SER A 76 -12.45 -6.43 -10.65
N LEU A 77 -12.20 -7.61 -10.07
CA LEU A 77 -10.98 -8.40 -10.31
C LEU A 77 -10.87 -8.83 -11.78
N LYS A 78 -11.96 -9.28 -12.40
CA LYS A 78 -12.00 -9.59 -13.83
C LYS A 78 -11.66 -8.37 -14.70
N LYS A 79 -12.09 -7.16 -14.31
CA LYS A 79 -11.76 -5.92 -15.04
C LYS A 79 -10.27 -5.56 -14.95
N LEU A 80 -9.58 -6.04 -13.91
CA LEU A 80 -8.14 -5.90 -13.73
C LEU A 80 -7.35 -7.05 -14.38
N ASP A 81 -8.02 -7.93 -15.15
CA ASP A 81 -7.43 -9.12 -15.75
C ASP A 81 -6.77 -10.07 -14.73
N LEU A 82 -7.29 -10.06 -13.49
CA LEU A 82 -6.86 -10.97 -12.43
C LEU A 82 -7.73 -12.22 -12.44
N ASN A 83 -7.11 -13.37 -12.76
CA ASN A 83 -7.74 -14.68 -12.66
C ASN A 83 -7.73 -15.16 -11.21
N VAL A 84 -8.77 -14.77 -10.46
CA VAL A 84 -9.03 -15.26 -9.10
C VAL A 84 -10.26 -16.15 -9.14
N SER A 85 -10.17 -17.35 -8.56
CA SER A 85 -11.27 -18.30 -8.53
C SER A 85 -12.43 -17.84 -7.63
N ASP A 86 -13.62 -18.36 -7.89
CA ASP A 86 -14.79 -18.07 -7.07
C ASP A 86 -14.58 -18.49 -5.60
N GLN A 87 -13.81 -19.57 -5.36
CA GLN A 87 -13.50 -20.02 -4.00
C GLN A 87 -12.59 -19.02 -3.28
N GLU A 88 -11.54 -18.54 -3.92
CA GLU A 88 -10.62 -17.55 -3.34
C GLU A 88 -11.34 -16.23 -3.05
N ILE A 89 -12.26 -15.80 -3.92
CA ILE A 89 -13.07 -14.59 -3.70
C ILE A 89 -13.97 -14.76 -2.47
N ARG A 90 -14.59 -15.94 -2.29
CA ARG A 90 -15.40 -16.23 -1.09
C ARG A 90 -14.55 -16.21 0.16
N GLN A 91 -13.38 -16.85 0.14
CA GLN A 91 -12.44 -16.86 1.26
C GLN A 91 -11.97 -15.44 1.63
N LEU A 92 -11.67 -14.59 0.64
CA LEU A 92 -11.30 -13.18 0.87
C LEU A 92 -12.43 -12.42 1.57
N ILE A 93 -13.67 -12.64 1.14
CA ILE A 93 -14.83 -11.98 1.75
C ILE A 93 -15.06 -12.47 3.16
N GLU A 94 -14.99 -13.79 3.39
CA GLU A 94 -15.16 -14.39 4.71
C GLU A 94 -14.05 -13.94 5.68
N PHE A 95 -12.82 -13.77 5.20
CA PHE A 95 -11.71 -13.31 6.02
C PHE A 95 -11.92 -11.87 6.54
N TYR A 96 -12.51 -11.00 5.73
CA TYR A 96 -12.70 -9.59 6.08
C TYR A 96 -14.12 -9.24 6.56
N SER A 97 -15.10 -10.13 6.45
CA SER A 97 -16.50 -9.83 6.76
C SER A 97 -17.11 -10.81 7.78
N ASN A 98 -18.01 -10.29 8.62
CA ASN A 98 -18.78 -11.13 9.56
C ASN A 98 -20.13 -11.58 8.99
N ASN A 99 -20.52 -11.12 7.80
CA ASN A 99 -21.84 -11.33 7.20
C ASN A 99 -21.81 -11.44 5.66
N GLY A 100 -20.64 -11.72 5.07
CA GLY A 100 -20.47 -11.81 3.61
C GLY A 100 -20.39 -10.45 2.88
N LYS A 101 -20.31 -9.33 3.62
CA LYS A 101 -20.21 -7.97 3.07
C LYS A 101 -19.10 -7.19 3.75
N ILE A 102 -18.20 -6.59 2.98
CA ILE A 102 -17.12 -5.76 3.53
C ILE A 102 -17.55 -4.29 3.44
N SER A 103 -17.70 -3.64 4.61
CA SER A 103 -17.95 -2.19 4.69
C SER A 103 -16.70 -1.38 4.38
N TYR A 104 -16.85 -0.11 4.01
CA TYR A 104 -15.70 0.80 3.80
C TYR A 104 -14.78 0.88 5.02
N ASN A 105 -15.34 0.94 6.24
CA ASN A 105 -14.55 1.00 7.46
C ASN A 105 -13.73 -0.29 7.68
N THR A 106 -14.32 -1.45 7.39
CA THR A 106 -13.61 -2.74 7.50
C THR A 106 -12.52 -2.85 6.45
N PHE A 107 -12.83 -2.47 5.20
CA PHE A 107 -11.87 -2.40 4.10
C PHE A 107 -10.69 -1.50 4.47
N LYS A 108 -10.92 -0.25 4.88
CA LYS A 108 -9.86 0.70 5.25
C LYS A 108 -8.95 0.14 6.35
N LYS A 109 -9.56 -0.41 7.42
CA LYS A 109 -8.81 -1.03 8.53
C LYS A 109 -7.92 -2.20 8.10
N SER A 110 -8.27 -2.93 7.03
CA SER A 110 -7.40 -4.01 6.52
C SER A 110 -6.09 -3.50 5.92
N PHE A 111 -6.03 -2.25 5.46
CA PHE A 111 -4.80 -1.63 4.98
C PHE A 111 -4.02 -0.98 6.13
N ASP A 112 -4.71 -0.48 7.16
CA ASP A 112 -4.06 0.10 8.34
C ASP A 112 -3.39 -0.97 9.23
N LYS A 113 -3.95 -2.20 9.28
CA LYS A 113 -3.39 -3.31 10.08
C LYS A 113 -2.04 -3.84 9.61
N LYS A 114 -1.56 -3.48 8.41
CA LYS A 114 -0.23 -3.88 7.92
C LYS A 114 0.91 -2.96 8.39
N GLU A 115 0.65 -1.96 9.24
CA GLU A 115 1.69 -1.11 9.84
C GLU A 115 2.19 -1.60 11.22
N LEU A 116 1.71 -2.73 11.73
CA LEU A 116 2.13 -3.32 13.00
C LEU A 116 2.21 -4.85 12.90
N ASP A 117 3.21 -5.36 12.18
CA ASP A 117 3.85 -6.67 12.39
C ASP A 117 5.25 -6.66 11.73
#